data_AF-A0A4V3KWF8-F1
#
_entry.id   AF-A0A4V3KWF8-F1
#
_cell.length_a   1.000
_cell.length_b   1.000
_cell.length_c   1.000
_cell.angle_alpha   90.00
_cell.angle_beta   90.00
_cell.angle_gamma   90.00
#
_symmetry.space_group_name_H-M   'P 1'
#
loop_
_entity.id
_entity.type
_entity.pdbx_description
1 polymer ?
#
loop_
_entity_poly.entity_id
_entity_poly.type
_entity_poly.pdbx_seq_one_letter_code
_entity_poly.pdbx_strand_id
1 'polypeptide(L)'
;METAVGRVQTQLSPDEALTKLYALLTAKNAPKPGSFTGLNEDQKRQYFRLSRRRSRARMRAASSVAATAANINQALADAALMILATDAPGADQVRKVLQTIFEQRPGVPISVENKAKQGKLKPKLIARSE
;
A
#
# COMPACT_ATOMS: atom_id res chain seq x y z
N MET A 1 10.49 39.89 58.93
CA MET A 1 11.93 39.77 58.61
C MET A 1 12.09 38.53 57.74
N GLU A 2 11.98 38.69 56.42
CA GLU A 2 12.11 37.59 55.46
C GLU A 2 13.56 37.52 54.97
N THR A 3 14.23 36.41 55.26
CA THR A 3 15.58 36.13 54.75
C THR A 3 15.46 35.51 53.36
N ALA A 4 15.86 36.26 52.33
CA ALA A 4 16.00 35.75 50.97
C ALA A 4 17.19 34.76 50.92
N VAL A 5 16.88 33.47 50.87
CA VAL A 5 17.88 32.42 50.61
C VAL A 5 18.22 32.46 49.12
N GLY A 6 19.39 33.02 48.81
CA GLY A 6 19.92 33.11 47.45
C GLY A 6 20.01 31.73 46.80
N ARG A 7 19.34 31.56 45.65
CA ARG A 7 19.46 30.38 44.81
C ARG A 7 20.82 30.46 44.11
N VAL A 8 21.84 29.83 44.69
CA VAL A 8 23.15 29.68 44.05
C VAL A 8 22.94 28.82 42.79
N GLN A 9 22.84 29.47 41.63
CA GLN A 9 22.92 28.79 40.35
C GLN A 9 24.38 28.38 40.17
N THR A 10 24.70 27.15 40.54
CA THR A 10 26.01 26.56 40.24
C THR A 10 26.16 26.56 38.73
N GLN A 11 27.00 27.44 38.20
CA GLN A 11 27.30 27.53 36.78
C GLN A 11 27.94 26.20 36.38
N LEU A 12 27.24 25.40 35.58
CA LEU A 12 27.79 24.17 35.04
C LEU A 12 28.97 24.49 34.14
N SER A 13 30.01 23.65 34.18
CA SER A 13 31.07 23.76 33.19
C SER A 13 30.49 23.57 31.77
N PRO A 14 31.07 24.18 30.73
CA PRO A 14 30.58 24.04 29.36
C PRO A 14 30.41 22.57 28.94
N ASP A 15 31.31 21.68 29.38
CA ASP A 15 31.27 20.24 29.10
C ASP A 15 30.11 19.53 29.82
N GLU A 16 29.82 19.91 31.07
CA GLU A 16 28.65 19.38 31.80
C GLU A 16 27.34 19.86 31.19
N ALA A 17 27.29 21.12 30.73
CA ALA A 17 26.14 21.69 30.06
C ALA A 17 25.86 20.98 28.72
N LEU A 18 26.92 20.72 27.94
CA LEU A 18 26.84 19.94 26.70
C LEU A 18 26.36 18.52 26.95
N THR A 19 26.90 17.85 27.97
CA THR A 19 26.51 16.48 28.33
C THR A 19 25.03 16.40 28.74
N LYS A 20 24.55 17.37 29.55
CA LYS A 20 23.12 17.45 29.92
C LYS A 20 22.23 17.76 28.72
N LEU A 21 22.65 18.65 27.82
CA LEU A 21 21.89 18.94 26.60
C LEU A 21 21.77 17.69 25.72
N TYR A 22 22.85 16.93 25.55
CA TYR A 22 22.83 15.69 24.80
C TYR A 22 21.89 14.64 25.44
N ALA A 23 21.91 14.50 26.76
CA ALA A 23 21.00 13.61 27.49
C ALA A 23 19.52 14.01 27.32
N LEU A 24 19.22 15.32 27.34
CA LEU A 24 17.86 15.81 27.14
C LEU A 24 17.37 15.62 25.69
N LEU A 25 18.25 15.85 24.70
CA LEU A 25 17.93 15.64 23.29
C LEU A 25 17.72 14.16 22.96
N THR A 26 18.54 13.28 23.51
CA THR A 26 18.39 11.83 23.36
C THR A 26 17.12 11.32 24.03
N ALA A 27 16.79 11.81 25.24
CA ALA A 27 15.52 11.48 25.91
C ALA A 27 14.29 11.99 25.13
N LYS A 28 14.37 13.19 24.55
CA LYS A 28 13.28 13.78 23.74
C LYS A 28 13.08 13.02 22.41
N ASN A 29 14.17 12.54 21.81
CA ASN A 29 14.15 11.82 20.54
C ASN A 29 14.02 10.29 20.73
N ALA A 30 13.97 9.81 21.97
CA ALA A 30 13.79 8.40 22.25
C ALA A 30 12.46 7.93 21.67
N PRO A 31 12.45 6.79 20.96
CA PRO A 31 11.21 6.24 20.41
C PRO A 31 10.26 5.94 21.57
N LYS A 32 9.04 6.51 21.52
CA LYS A 32 8.02 6.26 22.55
C LYS A 32 7.81 4.74 22.69
N PRO A 33 7.63 4.20 23.91
CA PRO A 33 7.35 2.78 24.08
C PRO A 33 6.10 2.39 23.28
N GLY A 34 6.22 1.39 22.42
CA GLY A 34 5.18 0.99 21.45
C GLY A 34 5.19 1.73 20.11
N SER A 35 6.10 2.69 19.88
CA SER A 35 6.32 3.28 18.56
C SER A 35 7.00 2.31 17.60
N PHE A 36 6.67 2.42 16.31
CA PHE A 36 7.18 1.54 15.26
C PHE A 36 8.72 1.44 15.22
N THR A 37 9.40 2.54 15.54
CA THR A 37 10.86 2.64 15.58
C THR A 37 11.48 1.82 16.71
N GLY A 38 10.75 1.59 17.81
CA GLY A 38 11.18 0.75 18.94
C GLY A 38 10.78 -0.73 18.84
N LEU A 39 10.11 -1.14 17.75
CA LEU A 39 9.69 -2.54 17.57
C LEU A 39 10.87 -3.41 17.10
N ASN A 40 10.96 -4.63 17.64
CA ASN A 40 11.86 -5.65 17.11
C ASN A 40 11.38 -6.16 15.74
N GLU A 41 12.19 -6.96 15.04
CA GLU A 41 11.88 -7.37 13.68
C GLU A 41 10.59 -8.20 13.57
N ASP A 42 10.35 -9.11 14.51
CA ASP A 42 9.14 -9.93 14.53
C ASP A 42 7.89 -9.10 14.81
N GLN A 43 7.97 -8.11 15.70
CA GLN A 43 6.90 -7.16 15.97
C GLN A 43 6.62 -6.26 14.75
N LYS A 44 7.66 -5.83 14.03
CA LYS A 44 7.49 -5.09 12.76
C LYS A 44 6.78 -5.94 11.70
N ARG A 45 7.16 -7.22 11.57
CA ARG A 45 6.48 -8.17 10.66
C ARG A 45 5.01 -8.35 11.02
N GLN A 46 4.70 -8.51 12.31
CA GLN A 46 3.32 -8.60 12.80
C GLN A 46 2.54 -7.30 12.56
N TYR A 47 3.14 -6.14 12.81
CA TYR A 47 2.56 -4.84 12.53
C TYR A 47 2.17 -4.69 11.04
N PHE A 48 3.09 -5.00 10.13
CA PHE A 48 2.80 -4.95 8.69
C PHE A 48 1.76 -5.99 8.26
N ARG A 49 1.73 -7.16 8.90
CA ARG A 49 0.69 -8.18 8.64
C ARG A 49 -0.69 -7.66 9.05
N LEU A 50 -0.82 -7.09 10.24
CA LEU A 50 -2.08 -6.50 10.74
C LEU A 50 -2.51 -5.29 9.91
N SER A 51 -1.57 -4.41 9.55
CA SER A 51 -1.83 -3.26 8.68
C SER A 51 -2.35 -3.69 7.30
N ARG A 52 -1.70 -4.68 6.66
CA ARG A 52 -2.19 -5.26 5.40
C ARG A 52 -3.57 -5.90 5.53
N ARG A 53 -3.84 -6.61 6.63
CA ARG A 53 -5.17 -7.19 6.89
C ARG A 53 -6.24 -6.11 7.03
N ARG A 54 -5.97 -5.04 7.79
CA ARG A 54 -6.87 -3.90 7.97
C ARG A 54 -7.11 -3.15 6.66
N SER A 55 -6.06 -2.92 5.87
CA SER A 55 -6.16 -2.32 4.55
C SER A 55 -7.05 -3.16 3.63
N ARG A 56 -6.85 -4.47 3.55
CA ARG A 56 -7.73 -5.39 2.79
C ARG A 56 -9.17 -5.39 3.29
N ALA A 57 -9.38 -5.34 4.60
CA ALA A 57 -10.72 -5.26 5.18
C ALA A 57 -11.44 -3.95 4.80
N ARG A 58 -10.74 -2.81 4.85
CA ARG A 58 -11.29 -1.52 4.36
C ARG A 58 -11.61 -1.55 2.88
N MET A 59 -10.72 -2.13 2.07
CA MET A 59 -10.94 -2.27 0.63
C MET A 59 -12.12 -3.19 0.30
N ARG A 60 -12.45 -4.17 1.16
CA ARG A 60 -13.63 -5.03 1.03
C ARG A 60 -14.91 -4.36 1.55
N ALA A 61 -14.80 -3.53 2.59
CA ALA A 61 -15.93 -2.84 3.20
C ALA A 61 -16.32 -1.55 2.46
N ALA A 62 -15.52 -1.10 1.49
CA ALA A 62 -15.86 0.03 0.64
C ALA A 62 -17.03 -0.34 -0.27
N SER A 63 -18.14 0.39 -0.14
CA SER A 63 -19.36 0.20 -0.93
C SER A 63 -19.20 0.57 -2.40
N SER A 64 -18.17 1.36 -2.73
CA SER A 64 -17.84 1.75 -4.09
C SER A 64 -16.33 1.74 -4.33
N VAL A 65 -15.94 1.33 -5.54
CA VAL A 65 -14.56 1.39 -5.98
C VAL A 65 -14.23 2.84 -6.35
N ALA A 66 -13.24 3.44 -5.70
CA ALA A 66 -12.79 4.79 -6.01
C ALA A 66 -12.35 4.91 -7.48
N ALA A 67 -12.73 5.99 -8.17
CA ALA A 67 -12.42 6.26 -9.57
C ALA A 67 -10.95 6.69 -9.79
N THR A 68 -10.00 5.86 -9.34
CA THR A 68 -8.57 6.06 -9.61
C THR A 68 -8.21 5.48 -10.97
N ALA A 69 -7.19 6.03 -11.64
CA ALA A 69 -6.73 5.53 -12.94
C ALA A 69 -6.44 4.02 -12.92
N ALA A 70 -5.86 3.50 -11.83
CA ALA A 70 -5.61 2.08 -11.66
C ALA A 70 -6.91 1.24 -11.64
N ASN A 71 -7.95 1.71 -10.93
CA ASN A 71 -9.23 1.01 -10.87
C ASN A 71 -10.00 1.10 -12.19
N ILE A 72 -9.93 2.24 -12.88
CA ILE A 72 -10.54 2.42 -14.21
C ILE A 72 -9.92 1.45 -15.21
N ASN A 73 -8.58 1.40 -15.28
CA ASN A 73 -7.87 0.48 -16.16
C ASN A 73 -8.20 -0.99 -15.86
N GLN A 74 -8.31 -1.34 -14.57
CA GLN A 74 -8.68 -2.68 -14.17
C GLN A 74 -10.14 -3.01 -14.54
N ALA A 75 -11.07 -2.07 -14.41
CA ALA A 75 -12.45 -2.25 -14.81
C ALA A 75 -12.58 -2.43 -16.33
N LEU A 76 -11.83 -1.65 -17.11
CA LEU A 76 -11.75 -1.81 -18.57
C LEU A 76 -11.13 -3.16 -18.97
N ALA A 77 -10.08 -3.60 -18.27
CA ALA A 77 -9.48 -4.91 -18.50
C ALA A 77 -10.46 -6.05 -18.18
N ASP A 78 -11.22 -5.93 -17.09
CA ASP A 78 -12.26 -6.89 -16.71
C ASP A 78 -13.37 -6.95 -17.78
N ALA A 79 -13.83 -5.80 -18.28
CA ALA A 79 -14.81 -5.73 -19.37
C ALA A 79 -14.30 -6.37 -20.66
N ALA A 80 -13.04 -6.10 -21.04
CA ALA A 80 -12.42 -6.71 -22.22
C ALA A 80 -12.31 -8.25 -22.08
N LEU A 81 -12.00 -8.76 -20.88
CA LEU A 81 -11.98 -10.19 -20.60
C LEU A 81 -13.38 -10.81 -20.72
N MET A 82 -14.42 -10.13 -20.25
CA MET A 82 -15.80 -10.60 -20.38
C MET A 82 -16.23 -10.66 -21.85
N ILE A 83 -15.92 -9.62 -22.64
CA ILE A 83 -16.22 -9.57 -24.08
C ILE A 83 -15.52 -10.73 -24.81
N LEU A 84 -14.24 -11.00 -24.50
CA LEU A 84 -13.51 -12.12 -25.08
C LEU A 84 -14.04 -13.49 -24.64
N ALA A 85 -14.54 -13.61 -23.41
CA ALA A 85 -15.07 -14.86 -22.89
C ALA A 85 -16.41 -15.24 -23.53
N THR A 86 -17.26 -14.25 -23.84
CA THR A 86 -18.59 -14.47 -24.41
C THR A 86 -18.65 -14.28 -25.93
N ASP A 87 -17.53 -13.96 -26.59
CA ASP A 87 -17.48 -13.56 -28.00
C ASP A 87 -18.49 -12.44 -28.33
N ALA A 88 -18.66 -11.48 -27.41
CA ALA A 88 -19.60 -10.37 -27.58
C ALA A 88 -19.13 -9.39 -28.68
N PRO A 89 -20.03 -8.51 -29.18
CA PRO A 89 -19.66 -7.49 -30.14
C PRO A 89 -18.46 -6.66 -29.66
N GLY A 90 -17.43 -6.54 -30.51
CA GLY A 90 -16.18 -5.87 -30.17
C GLY A 90 -15.03 -6.81 -29.74
N ALA A 91 -15.26 -8.11 -29.60
CA ALA A 91 -14.20 -9.09 -29.31
C ALA A 91 -13.08 -9.05 -30.36
N ASP A 92 -13.40 -8.86 -31.63
CA ASP A 92 -12.41 -8.73 -32.71
C ASP A 92 -11.48 -7.53 -32.54
N GLN A 93 -12.00 -6.42 -32.03
CA GLN A 93 -11.20 -5.24 -31.74
C GLN A 93 -10.20 -5.53 -30.63
N VAL A 94 -10.63 -6.26 -29.58
CA VAL A 94 -9.73 -6.69 -28.49
C VAL A 94 -8.67 -7.66 -29.01
N ARG A 95 -9.03 -8.62 -29.88
CA ARG A 95 -8.08 -9.52 -30.54
C ARG A 95 -7.04 -8.77 -31.36
N LYS A 96 -7.48 -7.77 -32.15
CA LYS A 96 -6.59 -6.94 -32.96
C LYS A 96 -5.59 -6.18 -32.11
N VAL A 97 -6.04 -5.59 -31.00
CA VAL A 97 -5.14 -4.92 -30.02
C VAL A 97 -4.12 -5.90 -29.45
N LEU A 98 -4.54 -7.11 -29.06
CA LEU A 98 -3.63 -8.14 -28.57
C LEU A 98 -2.60 -8.56 -29.62
N GLN A 99 -3.02 -8.72 -30.88
CA GLN A 99 -2.12 -9.04 -31.99
C GLN A 99 -1.09 -7.94 -32.23
N THR A 100 -1.49 -6.67 -32.18
CA THR A 100 -0.56 -5.54 -32.35
C THR A 100 0.45 -5.45 -31.21
N ILE A 101 0.02 -5.63 -29.95
CA ILE A 101 0.92 -5.54 -28.79
C ILE A 101 1.88 -6.75 -28.72
N PHE A 102 1.39 -7.94 -29.08
CA PHE A 102 2.16 -9.19 -29.01
C PHE A 102 2.58 -9.70 -30.38
N GLU A 103 2.92 -8.80 -31.30
CA GLU A 103 3.30 -9.15 -32.69
C GLU A 103 4.43 -10.19 -32.75
N GLN A 104 5.44 -10.05 -31.88
CA GLN A 104 6.57 -10.98 -31.77
C GLN A 104 6.21 -12.33 -31.14
N ARG A 105 5.00 -12.50 -30.61
CA ARG A 105 4.52 -13.70 -29.91
C ARG A 105 3.08 -14.03 -30.30
N PRO A 106 2.85 -14.53 -31.54
CA PRO A 106 1.50 -14.77 -32.08
C PRO A 106 0.68 -15.81 -31.30
N GLY A 107 1.32 -16.67 -30.49
CA GLY A 107 0.62 -17.60 -29.60
C GLY A 107 -0.04 -16.95 -28.38
N VAL A 108 0.34 -15.72 -28.02
CA VAL A 108 -0.20 -15.02 -26.84
C VAL A 108 -1.67 -14.62 -27.03
N PRO A 109 -2.08 -13.95 -28.13
CA PRO A 109 -3.49 -13.64 -28.37
C PRO A 109 -4.41 -14.86 -28.27
N ILE A 110 -4.04 -15.96 -28.94
CA ILE A 110 -4.80 -17.23 -28.92
C ILE A 110 -4.88 -17.79 -27.49
N SER A 111 -3.76 -17.78 -26.77
CA SER A 111 -3.70 -18.25 -25.38
C SER A 111 -4.55 -17.40 -24.44
N VAL A 112 -4.58 -16.08 -24.63
CA VAL A 112 -5.38 -15.16 -23.82
C VAL A 112 -6.86 -15.39 -24.08
N GLU A 113 -7.27 -15.51 -25.33
CA GLU A 113 -8.66 -15.81 -25.70
C GLU A 113 -9.13 -17.14 -25.09
N ASN A 114 -8.35 -18.22 -25.27
CA ASN A 114 -8.68 -19.52 -24.69
C ASN A 114 -8.76 -19.47 -23.16
N LYS A 115 -7.87 -18.72 -22.50
CA LYS A 115 -7.92 -18.56 -21.04
C LYS A 115 -9.10 -17.71 -20.57
N ALA A 116 -9.53 -16.73 -21.37
CA ALA A 116 -10.73 -15.95 -21.11
C ALA A 116 -11.98 -16.84 -21.21
N LYS A 117 -12.13 -17.59 -22.31
CA LYS A 117 -13.23 -18.55 -22.54
C LYS A 117 -13.29 -19.65 -21.49
N GLN A 118 -12.14 -20.15 -21.04
CA GLN A 118 -12.04 -21.16 -19.97
C GLN A 118 -12.26 -20.59 -18.55
N GLY A 119 -12.50 -19.27 -18.40
CA GLY A 119 -12.66 -18.64 -17.08
C GLY A 119 -11.39 -18.66 -16.21
N LYS A 120 -10.22 -18.93 -16.81
CA LYS A 120 -8.92 -18.92 -16.12
C LYS A 120 -8.42 -17.49 -15.88
N LEU A 121 -8.89 -16.53 -16.67
CA LEU A 121 -8.68 -15.10 -16.46
C LEU A 121 -9.94 -14.51 -15.82
N LYS A 122 -9.97 -14.45 -14.49
CA LYS A 122 -11.12 -13.94 -13.73
C LYS A 122 -11.06 -12.40 -13.62
N PRO A 123 -12.16 -11.69 -13.92
CA PRO A 123 -12.34 -10.29 -13.58
C PRO A 123 -12.02 -10.04 -12.10
N LYS A 124 -11.26 -9.00 -11.78
CA LYS A 124 -10.77 -8.75 -10.41
C LYS A 124 -11.63 -7.77 -9.62
N LEU A 125 -12.26 -6.81 -10.29
CA LEU A 125 -13.11 -5.78 -9.70
C LEU A 125 -14.58 -6.15 -9.78
N ILE A 126 -15.05 -6.72 -10.90
CA ILE A 126 -16.45 -7.13 -11.06
C ILE A 126 -16.79 -8.27 -10.08
N ALA A 127 -15.87 -9.21 -9.89
CA ALA A 127 -16.01 -10.27 -8.88
C ALA A 127 -15.95 -9.75 -7.41
N ARG A 128 -15.80 -8.44 -7.18
CA ARG A 128 -15.87 -7.82 -5.84
C ARG A 128 -17.11 -6.95 -5.66
N SER A 129 -17.82 -6.62 -6.73
CA SER A 129 -19.04 -5.81 -6.68
C SER A 129 -20.32 -6.63 -6.54
N GLU A 130 -20.24 -7.95 -6.75
CA GLU A 130 -21.27 -8.94 -6.40
C GLU A 130 -21.02 -9.51 -4.99
#